data_AF-A0A972C9S9-F1
#
_entry.id   AF-A0A972C9S9-F1
#
_cell.length_a   1.000
_cell.length_b   1.000
_cell.length_c   1.000
_cell.angle_alpha   90.00
_cell.angle_beta   90.00
_cell.angle_gamma   90.00
#
_symmetry.space_group_name_H-M   'P 1'
#
loop_
_entity.id
_entity.type
_entity.pdbx_description
1 polymer ?
#
loop_
_entity_poly.entity_id
_entity_poly.type
_entity_poly.pdbx_seq_one_letter_code
_entity_poly.pdbx_strand_id
1 'polypeptide(L)' 'IVSSRINEEDISTGRKVRHNKWGIGTIVQIKDSKDDKELVVAFDGVGLKRLLLSIAPIEIL' A
#
# COMPACT_ATOMS: atom_id res chain seq x y z
N ILE A 1 -21.06 5.77 -9.44
CA ILE A 1 -20.65 4.87 -8.33
C ILE A 1 -19.25 4.40 -8.69
N VAL A 2 -18.23 5.18 -8.33
CA VAL A 2 -16.83 4.86 -8.68
C VAL A 2 -16.18 4.36 -7.40
N SER A 3 -16.43 3.09 -7.08
CA SER A 3 -15.60 2.40 -6.09
C SER A 3 -14.25 2.22 -6.74
N SER A 4 -13.28 3.07 -6.38
CA SER A 4 -11.88 2.94 -6.77
C SER A 4 -11.37 1.59 -6.27
N ARG A 5 -11.52 0.57 -7.11
CA ARG A 5 -10.83 -0.72 -6.95
C ARG A 5 -9.37 -0.40 -7.19
N ILE A 6 -8.56 -0.48 -6.13
CA ILE A 6 -7.11 -0.53 -6.29
C ILE A 6 -6.84 -1.74 -7.19
N ASN A 7 -6.47 -1.52 -8.45
CA ASN A 7 -6.13 -2.64 -9.33
C ASN A 7 -4.81 -3.22 -8.85
N GLU A 8 -4.65 -4.54 -8.85
CA GLU A 8 -3.39 -5.17 -8.46
C GLU A 8 -2.20 -4.71 -9.32
N GLU A 9 -2.48 -4.31 -10.57
CA GLU A 9 -1.52 -3.71 -11.51
C GLU A 9 -1.00 -2.35 -11.02
N ASP A 10 -1.77 -1.68 -10.17
CA ASP A 10 -1.40 -0.41 -9.56
C ASP A 10 -0.52 -0.57 -8.31
N ILE A 11 -0.24 -1.80 -7.88
CA ILE A 11 0.57 -2.09 -6.71
C ILE A 11 1.89 -2.68 -7.17
N SER A 12 2.92 -1.83 -7.23
CA SER A 12 4.27 -2.24 -7.59
C SER A 12 5.29 -1.66 -6.61
N THR A 13 6.43 -2.35 -6.46
CA THR A 13 7.56 -1.82 -5.71
C THR A 13 8.05 -0.53 -6.38
N GLY A 14 8.28 0.51 -5.58
CA GLY A 14 8.63 1.85 -6.03
C GLY A 14 7.44 2.79 -6.23
N ARG A 15 6.19 2.29 -6.23
CA ARG A 15 5.01 3.17 -6.27
C ARG A 15 4.78 3.88 -4.95
N LYS A 16 4.23 5.09 -5.05
CA LYS A 16 3.83 5.89 -3.91
C LYS A 16 2.40 5.60 -3.54
N VAL A 17 2.14 5.57 -2.24
CA VAL A 17 0.81 5.38 -1.67
C VAL A 17 0.57 6.45 -0.62
N ARG A 18 -0.69 6.83 -0.45
CA ARG A 18 -1.13 7.70 0.62
C ARG A 18 -1.90 6.88 1.63
N HIS A 19 -1.49 6.95 2.89
CA HIS A 19 -2.23 6.43 4.02
C HIS A 19 -2.79 7.58 4.86
N ASN A 20 -4.02 7.44 5.33
CA ASN A 20 -4.70 8.52 6.06
C ASN A 20 -3.95 8.96 7.34
N LYS A 21 -3.27 8.02 8.03
CA LYS A 21 -2.56 8.29 9.29
C LYS A 21 -1.10 8.71 9.13
N TRP A 22 -0.43 8.21 8.09
CA TRP A 22 1.04 8.34 7.95
C TRP A 22 1.45 9.19 6.75
N GLY A 23 0.48 9.64 5.94
CA GLY A 23 0.77 10.44 4.77
C GLY A 23 1.30 9.59 3.63
N ILE A 24 2.28 10.12 2.90
CA ILE A 24 2.79 9.53 1.67
C ILE A 24 3.93 8.56 2.01
N GLY A 25 3.85 7.34 1.48
CA GLY A 25 4.89 6.33 1.58
C GLY A 25 5.17 5.66 0.26
N THR A 26 6.27 4.92 0.17
CA THR A 26 6.69 4.20 -1.04
C THR A 26 6.68 2.71 -0.76
N ILE A 27 6.07 1.92 -1.64
CA ILE A 27 6.08 0.46 -1.55
C ILE A 27 7.50 -0.02 -1.78
N VAL A 28 8.10 -0.68 -0.80
CA VAL A 28 9.45 -1.24 -0.91
C VAL A 28 9.42 -2.74 -1.13
N GLN A 29 8.34 -3.41 -0.72
CA GLN A 29 8.19 -4.85 -0.88
C GLN A 29 6.71 -5.23 -0.96
N ILE A 30 6.43 -6.23 -1.77
CA ILE A 30 5.11 -6.85 -1.91
C ILE A 30 5.30 -8.33 -1.62
N LYS A 31 4.43 -8.88 -0.78
CA LYS A 31 4.42 -10.29 -0.44
C LYS A 31 3.01 -10.83 -0.63
N ASP A 32 2.81 -11.51 -1.75
CA ASP A 32 1.59 -12.23 -2.04
C ASP A 32 1.49 -13.48 -1.15
N SER A 33 0.39 -13.60 -0.43
CA SER A 33 -0.02 -14.81 0.29
C SER A 33 -1.28 -15.38 -0.38
N LYS A 34 -1.64 -16.62 -0.04
CA LYS A 34 -2.79 -17.31 -0.65
C LYS A 34 -4.12 -16.55 -0.50
N ASP A 35 -4.27 -15.82 0.60
CA ASP A 35 -5.53 -15.16 0.98
C ASP A 35 -5.41 -13.63 1.06
N ASP A 36 -4.21 -13.06 1.04
CA ASP A 36 -3.99 -11.61 1.20
C ASP A 36 -2.64 -11.15 0.61
N LYS A 37 -2.45 -9.83 0.46
CA LYS A 37 -1.17 -9.24 0.07
C LYS A 37 -0.62 -8.37 1.19
N GLU A 38 0.57 -8.71 1.67
CA GLU A 38 1.30 -7.90 2.61
C GLU A 38 2.20 -6.92 1.84
N LEU A 39 1.97 -5.63 2.05
CA LEU A 39 2.73 -4.53 1.49
C LEU A 39 3.63 -3.94 2.56
N VAL A 40 4.93 -3.82 2.26
CA VAL A 40 5.86 -3.07 3.09
C VAL A 40 6.03 -1.70 2.45
N VAL A 41 5.66 -0.66 3.21
CA VAL A 41 5.68 0.73 2.76
C VAL A 41 6.62 1.53 3.65
N ALA A 42 7.55 2.25 3.03
CA ALA A 42 8.40 3.23 3.68
C ALA A 42 7.68 4.59 3.70
N PHE A 43 7.23 5.02 4.87
CA PHE A 43 6.62 6.33 5.08
C PHE A 43 7.67 7.35 5.50
N ASP A 44 7.65 8.52 4.88
CA ASP A 44 8.59 9.59 5.20
C ASP A 44 8.33 10.10 6.64
N GLY A 45 9.37 10.14 7.48
CA GLY A 45 9.26 10.52 8.89
C GLY A 45 8.67 9.47 9.85
N VAL A 46 8.12 8.34 9.36
CA VAL A 46 7.58 7.25 10.19
C VAL A 46 8.42 5.97 10.08
N GLY A 47 9.03 5.73 8.91
CA GLY A 47 9.81 4.54 8.61
C GLY A 47 8.99 3.43 7.94
N LEU A 48 9.46 2.19 8.05
CA LEU A 48 8.84 1.03 7.41
C LEU A 48 7.60 0.53 8.17
N LYS A 49 6.50 0.33 7.45
CA LYS A 49 5.26 -0.27 7.97
C LYS A 49 4.81 -1.42 7.07
N ARG A 50 4.28 -2.46 7.69
CA ARG A 50 3.67 -3.60 7.01
C ARG A 50 2.15 -3.44 7.04
N LEU A 51 1.52 -3.56 5.88
CA LEU A 51 0.10 -3.32 5.66
C LEU A 51 -0.50 -4.50 4.91
N LEU A 52 -1.64 -4.97 5.36
CA LEU A 52 -2.42 -5.97 4.62
C LEU A 52 -3.37 -5.25 3.67
N LEU A 53 -3.27 -5.55 2.38
CA LEU A 53 -4.02 -4.86 1.34
C LEU A 53 -5.53 -4.94 1.56
N SER A 54 -6.06 -6.05 2.08
CA SER A 54 -7.51 -6.20 2.31
C SER A 54 -8.05 -5.31 3.43
N ILE A 55 -7.19 -4.82 4.33
CA ILE A 55 -7.60 -4.10 5.54
C ILE A 55 -7.06 -2.66 5.55
N ALA A 56 -5.97 -2.40 4.85
CA ALA A 56 -5.28 -1.12 4.89
C ALA A 56 -6.03 -0.04 4.07
N PRO A 57 -6.41 1.10 4.69
CA PRO A 57 -6.99 2.22 3.98
C PRO A 57 -5.88 3.03 3.30
N ILE A 58 -5.38 2.51 2.16
CA ILE A 58 -4.37 3.15 1.32
C ILE A 58 -4.93 3.56 -0.04
N GLU A 59 -4.44 4.68 -0.55
CA GLU A 59 -4.70 5.15 -1.90
C GLU A 59 -3.40 5.09 -2.70
N ILE A 60 -3.42 4.53 -3.90
CA ILE A 60 -2.27 4.60 -4.81
C ILE A 60 -2.23 6.01 -5.44
N LEU A 61 -1.04 6.59 -5.54
CA LEU A 61 -0.78 7.90 -6.18
C LEU A 61 -0.16 7.75 -7.57
#